data_AF-R5VDI0-F1
#
_entry.id   AF-R5VDI0-F1
#
_cell.length_a   1.000
_cell.length_b   1.000
_cell.length_c   1.000
_cell.angle_alpha   90.00
_cell.angle_beta   90.00
_cell.angle_gamma   90.00
#
_symmetry.space_group_name_H-M   'P 1'
#
loop_
_entity.id
_entity.type
_entity.pdbx_description
1 polymer ?
#
loop_
_entity_poly.entity_id
_entity_poly.type
_entity_poly.pdbx_seq_one_letter_code
_entity_poly.pdbx_strand_id
1 'polypeptide(L)'
;MDQEEASLFLEEFKEKLQDDIPIYPISAITHQNIQPVIQKIFEILDKTPLFPLFIDKEEYKVYEYHEEEFCQVKKEKGIYIVYGKPVENLYQRSNLSTDAGVLKFIRILRYNGVEEKLKEAGIQDGDTVKVVEYEFEYFE
;
A
#
# COMPACT_ATOMS: atom_id res chain seq x y z
N MET A 1 -3.67 -25.44 47.60
CA MET A 1 -3.35 -26.39 48.70
C MET A 1 -2.79 -25.67 49.93
N ASP A 2 -2.98 -24.35 50.06
CA ASP A 2 -2.29 -23.53 51.06
C ASP A 2 -3.04 -23.39 52.40
N GLN A 3 -4.27 -23.94 52.46
CA GLN A 3 -5.12 -24.00 53.66
C GLN A 3 -5.55 -25.45 53.89
N GLU A 4 -5.81 -25.83 55.14
CA GLU A 4 -6.12 -27.22 55.51
C GLU A 4 -7.40 -27.73 54.83
N GLU A 5 -8.40 -26.87 54.64
CA GLU A 5 -9.66 -27.20 53.98
C GLU A 5 -9.55 -27.31 52.45
N ALA A 6 -8.44 -26.86 51.85
CA ALA A 6 -8.26 -26.84 50.40
C ALA A 6 -8.34 -28.23 49.76
N SER A 7 -8.02 -29.28 50.52
CA SER A 7 -8.11 -30.67 50.05
C SER A 7 -9.56 -31.14 49.90
N LEU A 8 -10.48 -30.65 50.75
CA LEU A 8 -11.90 -31.00 50.68
C LEU A 8 -12.57 -30.35 49.46
N PHE A 9 -12.22 -29.10 49.16
CA PHE A 9 -12.72 -28.41 47.98
C PHE A 9 -12.19 -29.00 46.66
N LEU A 10 -10.99 -29.60 46.68
CA LEU A 10 -10.44 -30.28 45.50
C LEU A 10 -11.25 -31.52 45.12
N GLU A 11 -11.69 -32.30 46.11
CA GLU A 11 -12.51 -33.49 45.85
C GLU A 11 -13.89 -33.10 45.33
N GLU A 12 -14.55 -32.10 45.94
CA GLU A 12 -15.82 -31.56 45.42
C GLU A 12 -15.68 -31.01 44.00
N PHE A 13 -14.57 -30.34 43.70
CA PHE A 13 -14.28 -29.82 42.36
C PHE A 13 -14.10 -30.94 41.33
N LYS A 14 -13.42 -32.03 41.69
CA LYS A 14 -13.27 -33.22 40.83
C LYS A 14 -14.62 -33.87 40.53
N GLU A 15 -15.49 -34.02 41.52
CA GLU A 15 -16.82 -34.63 41.34
C GLU A 15 -17.72 -33.80 40.41
N LYS A 16 -17.56 -32.48 40.43
CA LYS A 16 -18.33 -31.55 39.59
C LYS A 16 -17.75 -31.41 38.18
N LEU A 17 -16.52 -31.85 37.94
CA LEU A 17 -15.87 -31.76 36.64
C LEU A 17 -16.43 -32.87 35.73
N GLN A 18 -17.09 -32.46 34.65
CA GLN A 18 -17.71 -33.40 33.71
C GLN A 18 -16.73 -33.93 32.66
N ASP A 19 -15.60 -33.25 32.48
CA ASP A 19 -14.59 -33.55 31.49
C ASP A 19 -13.34 -34.15 32.14
N ASP A 20 -12.68 -35.07 31.43
CA ASP A 20 -11.39 -35.65 31.83
C ASP A 20 -10.24 -34.66 31.55
N ILE A 21 -10.20 -33.60 32.35
CA ILE A 21 -9.15 -32.58 32.29
C ILE A 21 -8.14 -32.86 33.40
N PRO A 22 -6.83 -32.90 33.10
CA PRO A 22 -5.82 -33.09 34.13
C PRO A 22 -5.80 -31.93 35.13
N ILE A 23 -5.99 -32.25 36.41
CA ILE A 23 -5.98 -31.27 37.51
C ILE A 23 -4.63 -31.32 38.23
N TYR A 24 -4.01 -30.16 38.39
CA TYR A 24 -2.74 -30.01 39.10
C TYR A 24 -2.94 -29.15 40.35
N PRO A 25 -3.11 -29.75 41.55
CA PRO A 25 -3.28 -28.99 42.78
C PRO A 25 -1.95 -28.36 43.19
N ILE A 26 -1.85 -27.03 43.17
CA ILE A 26 -0.62 -26.30 43.54
C ILE A 26 -0.70 -25.65 44.92
N SER A 27 0.47 -25.37 45.50
CA SER A 27 0.65 -24.45 46.62
C SER A 27 1.86 -23.57 46.37
N ALA A 28 1.64 -22.26 46.36
CA ALA A 28 2.72 -21.29 46.20
C ALA A 28 3.56 -21.17 47.47
N ILE A 29 2.94 -21.34 48.64
CA ILE A 29 3.62 -21.22 49.94
C ILE A 29 4.60 -22.38 50.14
N THR A 30 4.14 -23.61 49.90
CA THR A 30 4.95 -24.83 50.09
C THR A 30 5.73 -25.24 48.84
N HIS A 31 5.59 -24.48 47.75
CA HIS A 31 6.19 -24.75 46.43
C HIS A 31 5.82 -26.12 45.85
N GLN A 32 4.68 -26.69 46.28
CA GLN A 32 4.22 -27.99 45.82
C GLN A 32 3.60 -27.92 44.43
N ASN A 33 3.91 -28.94 43.61
CA ASN A 33 3.37 -29.16 42.26
C ASN A 33 3.57 -28.04 41.24
N ILE A 34 4.46 -27.08 41.51
CA ILE A 34 4.81 -26.01 40.55
C ILE A 34 5.54 -26.60 39.34
N GLN A 35 6.51 -27.49 39.57
CA GLN A 35 7.32 -28.09 38.49
C GLN A 35 6.48 -28.89 37.47
N PRO A 36 5.58 -29.80 37.90
CA PRO A 36 4.66 -30.50 36.99
C PRO A 36 3.81 -29.55 36.12
N VAL A 37 3.34 -28.43 36.67
CA VAL A 37 2.55 -27.44 35.93
C VAL A 37 3.39 -26.76 34.86
N ILE A 38 4.60 -26.32 35.20
CA ILE A 38 5.52 -25.69 34.25
C ILE A 38 5.86 -26.66 33.12
N GLN A 39 6.15 -27.93 33.44
CA GLN A 39 6.43 -28.94 32.43
C GLN A 39 5.23 -29.16 31.52
N LYS A 40 4.00 -29.16 32.06
CA LYS A 40 2.80 -29.33 31.24
C LYS A 40 2.57 -28.14 30.31
N ILE A 41 2.80 -26.92 30.78
CA ILE A 41 2.74 -25.71 29.95
C ILE A 41 3.76 -25.81 28.80
N PHE A 42 4.99 -26.25 29.09
CA PHE A 42 6.01 -26.45 28.07
C PHE A 42 5.57 -27.46 27.01
N GLU A 43 5.04 -28.63 27.40
CA GLU A 43 4.52 -29.62 26.45
C GLU A 43 3.40 -29.07 25.55
N ILE A 44 2.53 -28.23 26.10
CA ILE A 44 1.43 -27.63 25.34
C ILE A 44 1.99 -26.63 24.34
N LEU A 45 2.92 -25.77 24.77
CA LEU A 45 3.55 -24.78 23.90
C LEU A 45 4.34 -25.45 22.77
N ASP A 46 5.08 -26.52 23.06
CA ASP A 46 5.86 -27.27 22.07
C ASP A 46 4.98 -27.91 20.98
N LYS A 47 3.79 -28.38 21.36
CA LYS A 47 2.80 -28.94 20.43
C LYS A 47 1.96 -27.88 19.71
N THR A 48 2.00 -26.63 20.16
CA THR A 48 1.16 -25.58 19.60
C THR A 48 1.75 -25.13 18.27
N PRO A 49 0.98 -25.11 17.17
CA PRO A 49 1.46 -24.61 15.88
C PRO A 49 1.98 -23.17 16.00
N LEU A 50 3.03 -22.85 15.25
CA LEU A 50 3.58 -21.51 15.21
C LEU A 50 2.49 -20.51 14.81
N PHE A 51 2.27 -19.49 15.64
CA PHE A 51 1.44 -18.35 15.29
C PHE A 51 2.33 -17.32 14.59
N PRO A 52 2.14 -17.05 13.28
CA PRO A 52 2.89 -16.00 12.61
C PRO A 52 2.50 -14.65 13.22
N LEU A 53 3.41 -14.02 13.95
CA LEU A 53 3.23 -12.68 14.52
C LEU A 53 3.13 -11.59 13.44
N PHE A 54 3.66 -11.90 12.26
CA PHE A 54 3.58 -11.08 11.07
C PHE A 54 3.09 -11.98 9.94
N ILE A 55 1.96 -11.61 9.35
CA ILE A 55 1.65 -12.07 8.00
C ILE A 55 2.59 -11.24 7.13
N ASP A 56 3.65 -11.85 6.61
CA ASP A 56 4.43 -11.23 5.53
C ASP A 56 3.45 -11.02 4.37
N LYS A 57 2.84 -9.84 4.32
CA LYS A 57 2.27 -9.32 3.10
C LYS A 57 3.46 -9.01 2.21
N GLU A 58 3.99 -10.03 1.54
CA GLU A 58 4.83 -9.84 0.36
C GLU A 58 3.96 -9.29 -0.77
N GLU A 59 3.41 -8.08 -0.61
CA GLU A 59 3.07 -7.23 -1.75
C GLU A 59 4.20 -6.22 -1.89
N TYR A 60 5.39 -6.70 -2.23
CA TYR A 60 6.39 -5.83 -2.81
C TYR A 60 5.87 -5.43 -4.19
N LYS A 61 5.25 -4.25 -4.30
CA LYS A 61 5.12 -3.57 -5.58
C LYS A 61 6.53 -3.23 -6.05
N VAL A 62 7.09 -4.08 -6.90
CA VAL A 62 8.27 -3.76 -7.68
C VAL A 62 7.85 -2.63 -8.63
N TYR A 63 8.26 -1.40 -8.31
CA TYR A 63 8.13 -0.29 -9.24
C TYR A 63 9.30 -0.39 -10.22
N GLU A 64 9.06 -0.99 -11.39
CA GLU A 64 9.97 -0.80 -12.52
C GLU A 64 9.83 0.66 -12.97
N TYR A 65 10.92 1.42 -12.89
CA TYR A 65 10.98 2.76 -13.48
C TYR A 65 11.02 2.59 -15.00
N HIS A 66 9.86 2.70 -15.64
CA HIS A 66 9.80 2.97 -17.06
C HIS A 66 9.98 4.48 -17.23
N GLU A 67 10.92 4.89 -18.07
CA GLU A 67 11.03 6.27 -18.54
C GLU A 67 9.78 6.57 -19.37
N GLU A 68 8.69 6.98 -18.70
CA GLU A 68 7.46 7.39 -19.37
C GLU A 68 7.76 8.68 -20.14
N GLU A 69 7.66 8.61 -21.47
CA GLU A 69 7.73 9.80 -22.31
C GLU A 69 6.69 10.82 -21.85
N PHE A 70 7.09 12.09 -21.77
CA PHE A 70 6.21 13.15 -21.29
C PHE A 70 4.92 13.30 -22.12
N CYS A 71 5.05 13.17 -23.44
CA CYS A 71 3.92 13.16 -24.37
C CYS A 71 4.25 12.42 -25.68
N GLN A 72 3.22 12.16 -26.48
CA GLN A 72 3.26 11.74 -27.87
C GLN A 72 2.40 12.69 -28.71
N VAL A 73 2.73 12.81 -29.99
CA VAL A 73 2.02 13.68 -30.94
C VAL A 73 1.44 12.84 -32.06
N LYS A 74 0.18 13.08 -32.41
CA LYS A 74 -0.47 12.54 -33.61
C LYS A 74 -1.15 13.66 -34.39
N LYS A 75 -1.19 13.54 -35.72
CA LYS A 75 -1.91 14.48 -36.59
C LYS A 75 -3.26 13.89 -36.99
N GLU A 76 -4.35 14.57 -36.69
CA GLU A 76 -5.71 14.15 -37.05
C GLU A 76 -6.47 15.33 -37.64
N LYS A 77 -7.00 15.19 -38.87
CA LYS A 77 -7.79 16.24 -39.56
C LYS A 77 -7.11 17.62 -39.63
N GLY A 78 -5.77 17.66 -39.69
CA GLY A 78 -5.00 18.91 -39.73
C GLY A 78 -4.66 19.49 -38.36
N ILE A 79 -5.07 18.86 -37.26
CA ILE A 79 -4.77 19.29 -35.89
C ILE A 79 -3.71 18.37 -35.29
N TYR A 80 -2.72 18.95 -34.62
CA TYR A 80 -1.70 18.21 -33.88
C TYR A 80 -2.20 17.94 -32.46
N ILE A 81 -2.46 16.67 -32.15
CA ILE A 81 -2.97 16.23 -30.86
C ILE A 81 -1.79 15.72 -30.03
N VAL A 82 -1.54 16.40 -28.90
CA VAL A 82 -0.55 16.03 -27.89
C VAL A 82 -1.27 15.25 -26.78
N TYR A 83 -0.82 14.03 -26.51
CA TYR A 83 -1.42 13.13 -25.51
C TYR A 83 -0.36 12.39 -24.71
N GLY A 84 -0.71 11.88 -23.53
CA GLY A 84 0.21 11.18 -22.64
C GLY A 84 -0.12 11.43 -21.17
N LYS A 85 0.16 10.44 -20.32
CA LYS A 85 -0.20 10.51 -18.91
C LYS A 85 0.44 11.69 -18.17
N PRO A 86 1.74 12.01 -18.38
CA PRO A 86 2.36 13.15 -17.73
C PRO A 86 1.79 14.51 -18.17
N VAL A 87 1.55 14.71 -19.47
CA VAL A 87 0.96 15.96 -20.01
C VAL A 87 -0.50 16.15 -19.60
N GLU A 88 -1.29 15.07 -19.53
CA GLU A 88 -2.67 15.10 -19.01
C GLU A 88 -2.71 15.47 -17.52
N ASN A 89 -1.83 14.87 -16.71
CA ASN A 89 -1.71 15.23 -15.30
C ASN A 89 -1.27 16.69 -15.13
N LEU A 90 -0.39 17.20 -16.01
CA LEU A 90 -0.02 18.62 -16.03
C LEU A 90 -1.23 19.52 -16.34
N TYR A 91 -2.04 19.16 -17.33
CA TYR A 91 -3.25 19.90 -17.69
C TYR A 91 -4.22 19.98 -16.50
N GLN A 92 -4.53 18.86 -15.85
CA GLN A 92 -5.49 18.79 -14.74
C GLN A 92 -5.09 19.65 -13.53
N ARG A 93 -3.80 19.81 -13.26
CA ARG A 93 -3.29 20.63 -12.14
C ARG A 93 -3.00 22.09 -12.52
N SER A 94 -3.15 22.46 -13.79
CA SER A 94 -2.83 23.80 -14.29
C SER A 94 -4.07 24.67 -14.33
N ASN A 95 -3.96 25.91 -13.85
CA ASN A 95 -5.03 26.90 -13.95
C ASN A 95 -4.91 27.68 -15.27
N LEU A 96 -5.62 27.25 -16.32
CA LEU A 96 -5.58 27.88 -17.63
C LEU A 96 -6.57 29.05 -17.81
N SER A 97 -7.28 29.45 -16.74
CA SER A 97 -8.17 30.62 -16.78
C SER A 97 -7.46 31.97 -16.69
N THR A 98 -6.13 31.96 -16.51
CA THR A 98 -5.30 33.16 -16.35
C THR A 98 -4.14 33.13 -17.35
N ASP A 99 -3.78 34.29 -17.89
CA ASP A 99 -2.67 34.42 -18.85
C ASP A 99 -1.34 33.89 -18.27
N ALA A 100 -1.09 34.17 -16.99
CA ALA A 100 0.09 33.67 -16.28
C ALA A 100 0.10 32.14 -16.19
N GLY A 101 -1.07 31.52 -16.00
CA GLY A 101 -1.22 30.07 -15.97
C GLY A 101 -1.01 29.42 -17.34
N VAL A 102 -1.54 30.03 -18.39
CA VAL A 102 -1.30 29.61 -19.78
C VAL A 102 0.18 29.70 -20.15
N LEU A 103 0.83 30.83 -19.86
CA LEU A 103 2.27 31.01 -20.11
C LEU A 103 3.11 29.99 -19.34
N LYS A 104 2.76 29.70 -18.08
CA LYS A 104 3.43 28.68 -17.27
C LYS A 104 3.25 27.29 -17.88
N PHE A 105 2.05 26.95 -18.32
CA PHE A 105 1.75 25.67 -18.96
C PHE A 105 2.59 25.49 -20.23
N ILE A 106 2.59 26.48 -21.14
CA ILE A 106 3.39 26.45 -22.38
C ILE A 106 4.89 26.31 -22.08
N ARG A 107 5.42 27.03 -21.08
CA ARG A 107 6.84 26.89 -20.67
C ARG A 107 7.17 25.48 -20.19
N ILE A 108 6.28 24.84 -19.43
CA ILE A 108 6.48 23.47 -18.97
C ILE A 108 6.42 22.50 -20.16
N LEU A 109 5.53 22.70 -21.14
CA LEU A 109 5.50 21.89 -22.36
C LEU A 109 6.84 21.97 -23.11
N ARG A 110 7.37 23.17 -23.33
CA ARG A 110 8.68 23.35 -23.99
C ARG A 110 9.81 22.69 -23.21
N TYR A 111 9.84 22.87 -21.88
CA TYR A 111 10.86 22.25 -21.03
C TYR A 111 10.86 20.71 -21.09
N ASN A 112 9.69 20.10 -21.34
CA ASN A 112 9.55 18.65 -21.39
C ASN A 112 9.57 18.08 -22.82
N GLY A 113 10.11 18.81 -23.80
CA GLY A 113 10.37 18.26 -25.13
C GLY A 113 9.16 18.19 -26.07
N VAL A 114 8.05 18.87 -25.75
CA VAL A 114 6.82 18.82 -26.56
C VAL A 114 7.02 19.50 -27.92
N GLU A 115 7.83 20.56 -27.96
CA GLU A 115 8.10 21.34 -29.17
C GLU A 115 8.85 20.50 -30.21
N GLU A 116 9.86 19.76 -29.76
CA GLU A 116 10.65 18.83 -30.56
C GLU A 116 9.76 17.75 -31.17
N LYS A 117 8.85 17.17 -30.38
CA LYS A 117 7.89 16.17 -30.88
C LYS A 117 6.89 16.75 -31.89
N LEU A 118 6.49 18.02 -31.73
CA LEU A 118 5.65 18.70 -32.71
C LEU A 118 6.41 18.98 -34.02
N LYS A 119 7.70 19.36 -33.93
CA LYS A 119 8.59 19.56 -35.07
C LYS A 119 8.85 18.25 -35.82
N GLU A 120 9.08 17.14 -35.11
CA GLU A 120 9.19 15.80 -35.68
C GLU A 120 7.90 15.36 -36.40
N ALA A 121 6.74 15.80 -35.90
CA ALA A 121 5.45 15.58 -36.56
C ALA A 121 5.19 16.50 -37.77
N GLY A 122 6.05 17.50 -38.01
CA GLY A 122 5.98 18.42 -39.14
C GLY A 122 5.08 19.63 -38.93
N ILE A 123 4.94 20.12 -37.69
CA ILE A 123 4.17 21.34 -37.40
C ILE A 123 4.75 22.58 -38.10
N GLN A 124 3.88 23.50 -38.50
CA GLN A 124 4.21 24.78 -39.09
C GLN A 124 3.57 25.93 -38.31
N ASP A 125 4.08 27.15 -38.50
CA ASP A 125 3.48 28.35 -37.93
C ASP A 125 2.02 28.51 -38.40
N GLY A 126 1.12 28.75 -37.44
CA GLY A 126 -0.31 28.83 -37.67
C GLY A 126 -1.05 27.49 -37.62
N ASP A 127 -0.35 26.36 -37.46
CA ASP A 127 -1.01 25.06 -37.23
C ASP A 127 -1.64 25.01 -35.83
N THR A 128 -2.78 24.33 -35.73
CA THR A 128 -3.49 24.15 -34.46
C THR A 128 -2.93 22.97 -33.68
N VAL A 129 -2.59 23.21 -32.41
CA VAL A 129 -2.19 22.21 -31.42
C VAL A 129 -3.30 22.02 -30.40
N LYS A 130 -3.63 20.76 -30.13
CA LYS A 130 -4.60 20.35 -29.12
C LYS A 130 -3.90 19.55 -28.02
N VAL A 131 -4.00 20.03 -26.78
CA VAL A 131 -3.53 19.35 -25.58
C VAL A 131 -4.74 19.07 -24.68
N VAL A 132 -5.17 17.82 -24.62
CA VAL A 132 -6.42 17.42 -23.93
C VAL A 132 -7.64 18.18 -24.50
N GLU A 133 -8.17 19.16 -23.77
CA GLU A 133 -9.29 20.01 -24.20
C GLU A 133 -8.84 21.43 -24.58
N TYR A 134 -7.57 21.76 -24.41
CA TYR A 134 -7.03 23.09 -24.72
C TYR A 134 -6.46 23.12 -26.14
N GLU A 135 -6.86 24.12 -26.93
CA GLU A 135 -6.42 24.32 -28.31
C GLU A 135 -5.74 25.68 -28.44
N PHE A 136 -4.60 25.72 -29.13
CA PHE A 136 -3.87 26.94 -29.42
C PHE A 136 -3.17 26.86 -30.78
N GLU A 137 -2.85 28.02 -31.35
CA GLU A 137 -2.06 28.11 -32.57
C GLU A 137 -0.56 28.09 -32.22
N TYR A 138 0.20 27.29 -32.95
CA TYR A 138 1.64 27.22 -32.80
C TYR A 138 2.32 28.36 -33.57
N PHE A 139 3.25 29.03 -32.89
CA PHE A 139 4.19 29.99 -33.47
C PHE A 139 5.55 29.77 -32.83
N GLU A 140 6.60 29.67 -33.64
CA GLU A 140 8.00 29.58 -33.17
C GLU A 140 8.48 30.87 -32.50
#